data_AF-A0A1M7IR67-F1
#
_entry.id   AF-A0A1M7IR67-F1
#
_cell.length_a   1.000
_cell.length_b   1.000
_cell.length_c   1.000
_cell.angle_alpha   90.00
_cell.angle_beta   90.00
_cell.angle_gamma   90.00
#
_symmetry.space_group_name_H-M   'P 1'
#
loop_
_entity.id
_entity.type
_entity.pdbx_description
1 polymer ?
#
loop_
_entity_poly.entity_id
_entity_poly.type
_entity_poly.pdbx_seq_one_letter_code
_entity_poly.pdbx_strand_id
1 'polypeptide(L)'
;MTTELIISIIGAITAIGVSIVGALLANQNSIVLQTKKLKEEHYVAYMEALHQLAGENHNNEATKKYVFARDKLLLIAGEDVVKKMIRYEEEAVGKENDLHDTYLTELIKTIRKDLKIVDRNFPKIYLKKANK
;
A
#
# COMPACT_ATOMS: atom_id res chain seq x y z
N MET A 1 47.69 32.12 12.55
CA MET A 1 46.84 30.91 12.51
C MET A 1 47.68 29.79 11.91
N THR A 2 47.88 28.67 12.61
CA THR A 2 48.70 27.57 12.08
C THR A 2 47.93 26.83 10.98
N THR A 3 48.63 26.33 9.96
CA THR A 3 48.04 25.55 8.86
C THR A 3 47.19 24.39 9.38
N GLU A 4 47.62 23.75 10.47
CA GLU A 4 46.90 22.69 11.18
C GLU A 4 45.53 23.14 11.72
N LEU A 5 45.44 24.35 12.28
CA LEU A 5 44.18 24.90 12.78
C LEU A 5 43.20 25.18 11.63
N ILE A 6 43.70 25.62 10.47
CA ILE A 6 42.86 25.84 9.27
C ILE A 6 42.27 24.52 8.78
N ILE A 7 43.10 23.47 8.67
CA ILE A 7 42.68 22.14 8.22
C ILE A 7 41.63 21.56 9.16
N SER A 8 41.84 21.69 10.48
CA SER A 8 40.90 21.21 11.50
C SER A 8 39.53 21.91 11.39
N ILE A 9 39.51 23.23 11.20
CA ILE A 9 38.26 24.00 11.02
C ILE A 9 37.52 23.57 9.75
N ILE A 10 38.24 23.39 8.63
CA ILE A 10 37.64 22.91 7.38
C ILE A 10 37.08 21.49 7.56
N GLY A 11 37.80 20.61 8.25
CA GLY A 11 37.33 19.26 8.58
C GLY A 11 36.06 19.28 9.43
N ALA A 12 36.01 20.16 10.44
CA ALA A 12 34.83 20.32 11.29
C ALA A 12 33.62 20.83 10.49
N ILE A 13 33.80 21.85 9.64
CA ILE A 13 32.72 22.41 8.81
C ILE A 13 32.20 21.38 7.81
N THR A 14 33.09 20.62 7.18
CA THR A 14 32.70 19.57 6.22
C THR A 14 31.95 18.42 6.92
N ALA A 15 32.40 17.98 8.10
CA ALA A 15 31.71 16.95 8.89
C ALA A 15 30.30 17.39 9.31
N ILE A 16 30.13 18.66 9.72
CA ILE A 16 28.81 19.24 10.02
C ILE A 16 27.93 19.23 8.77
N GLY A 17 28.46 19.70 7.63
CA GLY A 17 27.74 19.72 6.37
C GLY A 17 27.26 18.33 5.92
N VAL A 18 28.15 17.33 5.96
CA VAL A 18 27.82 15.94 5.62
C VAL A 18 26.76 15.37 6.56
N SER A 19 26.84 15.66 7.85
CA SER A 19 25.87 15.19 8.85
C SER A 19 24.48 15.77 8.60
N ILE A 20 24.37 17.06 8.27
CA ILE A 20 23.10 17.72 7.95
C ILE A 20 22.48 17.10 6.70
N VAL A 21 23.26 16.96 5.62
CA VAL A 21 22.78 16.35 4.36
C VAL A 21 22.34 14.91 4.59
N GLY A 22 23.13 14.12 5.33
CA GLY A 22 22.82 12.74 5.68
C GLY A 22 21.50 12.64 6.46
N ALA A 23 21.28 13.50 7.45
CA ALA A 23 20.04 13.53 8.23
C ALA A 23 18.81 13.87 7.37
N LEU A 24 18.93 14.85 6.45
CA LEU A 24 17.83 15.23 5.56
C LEU A 24 17.43 14.09 4.62
N LEU A 25 18.42 13.44 3.99
CA LEU A 25 18.17 12.31 3.10
C LEU A 25 17.59 11.10 3.84
N ALA A 26 18.10 10.81 5.04
CA ALA A 26 17.58 9.73 5.89
C ALA A 26 16.12 9.98 6.28
N ASN A 27 15.76 11.22 6.66
CA ASN A 27 14.40 11.57 7.02
C ASN A 27 13.42 11.43 5.84
N GLN A 28 13.81 11.91 4.65
CA GLN A 28 12.99 11.76 3.44
C GLN A 28 12.73 10.29 3.10
N ASN A 29 13.77 9.46 3.14
CA ASN A 29 13.65 8.02 2.89
C ASN A 29 12.78 7.34 3.95
N SER A 30 12.92 7.74 5.22
CA SER A 30 12.11 7.22 6.33
C SER A 30 10.62 7.52 6.13
N ILE A 31 10.25 8.74 5.74
CA ILE A 31 8.86 9.11 5.44
C ILE A 31 8.31 8.25 4.30
N VAL A 32 9.05 8.13 3.19
CA VAL A 32 8.62 7.30 2.04
C VAL A 32 8.40 5.85 2.45
N LEU A 33 9.31 5.29 3.26
CA LEU A 33 9.19 3.91 3.74
C LEU A 33 8.01 3.72 4.69
N GLN A 34 7.80 4.66 5.62
CA GLN A 34 6.67 4.63 6.55
C GLN A 34 5.33 4.74 5.80
N THR A 35 5.22 5.65 4.83
CA THR A 35 4.01 5.76 4.00
C THR A 35 3.77 4.48 3.19
N LYS A 36 4.81 3.88 2.62
CA LYS A 36 4.68 2.61 1.90
C LYS A 36 4.20 1.49 2.83
N LYS A 37 4.77 1.39 4.04
CA LYS A 37 4.37 0.39 5.04
C LYS A 37 2.92 0.59 5.48
N LEU A 38 2.52 1.82 5.75
CA LEU A 38 1.14 2.16 6.11
C LEU A 38 0.16 1.75 5.01
N LYS A 39 0.47 2.07 3.74
CA LYS A 39 -0.32 1.62 2.58
C LYS A 39 -0.44 0.10 2.53
N GLU A 40 0.68 -0.61 2.66
CA GLU A 40 0.71 -2.07 2.64
C GLU A 40 -0.17 -2.68 3.74
N GLU A 41 -0.07 -2.20 4.98
CA GLU A 41 -0.90 -2.64 6.10
C GLU A 41 -2.40 -2.49 5.82
N HIS A 42 -2.81 -1.33 5.26
CA HIS A 42 -4.21 -1.10 4.91
C HIS A 42 -4.68 -1.93 3.71
N TYR A 43 -3.83 -2.16 2.71
CA TYR A 43 -4.16 -3.05 1.60
C TYR A 43 -4.33 -4.50 2.05
N VAL A 44 -3.45 -5.00 2.93
CA VAL A 44 -3.58 -6.35 3.50
C VAL A 44 -4.87 -6.46 4.31
N ALA A 45 -5.15 -5.49 5.17
CA ALA A 45 -6.38 -5.47 5.98
C ALA A 45 -7.65 -5.45 5.11
N TYR A 46 -7.65 -4.69 4.01
CA TYR A 46 -8.75 -4.71 3.05
C TYR A 46 -8.93 -6.08 2.39
N MET A 47 -7.84 -6.70 1.93
CA MET A 47 -7.89 -8.02 1.29
C MET A 47 -8.38 -9.11 2.25
N GLU A 48 -7.96 -9.04 3.51
CA GLU A 48 -8.44 -9.93 4.58
C GLU A 48 -9.95 -9.75 4.80
N ALA A 49 -10.40 -8.51 4.96
CA ALA A 49 -11.82 -8.21 5.19
C ALA A 49 -12.69 -8.56 3.98
N LEU A 50 -12.19 -8.36 2.75
CA LEU A 50 -12.87 -8.78 1.52
C LEU A 50 -13.01 -10.29 1.44
N HIS A 51 -11.95 -11.03 1.80
CA HIS A 51 -12.00 -12.49 1.83
C HIS A 51 -13.00 -13.00 2.87
N GLN A 52 -13.01 -12.40 4.07
CA GLN A 52 -13.98 -12.71 5.11
C GLN A 52 -15.41 -12.40 4.65
N LEU A 53 -15.64 -11.25 4.02
CA LEU A 53 -16.96 -10.89 3.47
C LEU A 53 -17.43 -11.92 2.43
N ALA A 54 -16.54 -12.40 1.56
CA ALA A 54 -16.89 -13.40 0.56
C ALA A 54 -17.21 -14.78 1.16
N GLY A 55 -16.55 -15.17 2.26
CA GLY A 55 -16.76 -16.46 2.93
C GLY A 55 -17.90 -16.48 3.96
N GLU A 56 -18.13 -15.35 4.63
CA GLU A 56 -19.07 -15.20 5.76
C GLU A 56 -20.05 -14.04 5.52
N ASN A 57 -20.59 -13.91 4.30
CA ASN A 57 -21.46 -12.78 3.92
C ASN A 57 -22.74 -12.58 4.77
N HIS A 58 -23.08 -13.55 5.62
CA HIS A 58 -24.21 -13.56 6.55
C HIS A 58 -23.82 -13.02 7.94
N ASN A 59 -22.53 -12.81 8.21
CA ASN A 59 -22.00 -12.28 9.45
C ASN A 59 -21.89 -10.75 9.37
N ASN A 60 -22.69 -10.05 10.20
CA ASN A 60 -22.68 -8.58 10.27
C ASN A 60 -21.30 -8.02 10.68
N GLU A 61 -20.52 -8.78 11.44
CA GLU A 61 -19.16 -8.36 11.82
C GLU A 61 -18.21 -8.32 10.61
N ALA A 62 -18.30 -9.31 9.71
CA ALA A 62 -17.50 -9.36 8.48
C ALA A 62 -17.81 -8.16 7.58
N THR A 63 -19.10 -7.81 7.43
CA THR A 63 -19.54 -6.61 6.70
C THR A 63 -18.99 -5.33 7.31
N LYS A 64 -19.04 -5.18 8.64
CA LYS A 64 -18.51 -4.00 9.33
C LYS A 64 -17.00 -3.86 9.14
N LYS A 65 -16.25 -4.96 9.26
CA LYS A 65 -14.79 -4.98 9.03
C LYS A 65 -14.45 -4.59 7.60
N TYR A 66 -15.20 -5.10 6.63
CA TYR A 66 -15.05 -4.72 5.23
C TYR A 66 -15.25 -3.22 5.00
N VAL A 67 -16.39 -2.67 5.43
CA VAL A 67 -16.71 -1.24 5.27
C VAL A 67 -15.62 -0.37 5.89
N PHE A 68 -15.17 -0.70 7.10
CA PHE A 68 -14.14 0.06 7.77
C PHE A 68 -12.77 0.01 7.07
N ALA A 69 -12.36 -1.18 6.59
CA ALA A 69 -11.12 -1.32 5.83
C ALA A 69 -11.20 -0.59 4.49
N ARG A 70 -12.35 -0.68 3.82
CA ARG A 70 -12.68 0.02 2.57
C ARG A 70 -12.61 1.53 2.74
N ASP A 71 -13.19 2.09 3.80
CA ASP A 71 -13.18 3.53 4.06
C ASP A 71 -11.77 4.05 4.34
N LYS A 72 -10.93 3.26 5.02
CA LYS A 72 -9.52 3.59 5.21
C LYS A 72 -8.75 3.65 3.88
N LEU A 73 -9.06 2.77 2.93
CA LEU A 73 -8.44 2.84 1.60
C LEU A 73 -8.80 4.12 0.85
N LEU A 74 -10.00 4.67 1.03
CA LEU A 74 -10.36 5.95 0.39
C LEU A 74 -9.44 7.11 0.82
N LEU A 75 -8.86 7.05 2.01
CA LEU A 75 -7.97 8.09 2.53
C LEU A 75 -6.51 7.90 2.12
N ILE A 76 -6.07 6.64 1.97
CA ILE A 76 -4.65 6.28 1.93
C ILE A 76 -4.22 5.76 0.55
N ALA A 77 -5.14 5.14 -0.19
CA ALA A 77 -4.84 4.54 -1.48
C ALA A 77 -4.67 5.59 -2.58
N GLY A 78 -3.90 5.24 -3.62
CA GLY A 78 -3.81 6.06 -4.82
C GLY A 78 -5.16 6.11 -5.57
N GLU A 79 -5.40 7.18 -6.31
CA GLU A 79 -6.65 7.41 -7.07
C GLU A 79 -7.02 6.22 -7.98
N ASP A 80 -6.05 5.66 -8.71
CA ASP A 80 -6.26 4.51 -9.58
C ASP A 80 -6.76 3.29 -8.81
N VAL A 81 -6.22 3.06 -7.60
CA VAL A 81 -6.65 1.95 -6.74
C VAL A 81 -8.08 2.16 -6.30
N VAL A 82 -8.43 3.37 -5.86
CA VAL A 82 -9.80 3.70 -5.42
C VAL A 82 -10.79 3.50 -6.57
N LYS A 83 -10.47 3.95 -7.79
CA LYS A 83 -11.32 3.74 -8.98
C LYS A 83 -11.53 2.24 -9.27
N LYS A 84 -10.47 1.44 -9.22
CA LYS A 84 -10.58 -0.01 -9.45
C LYS A 84 -11.31 -0.74 -8.33
N MET A 85 -11.18 -0.28 -7.10
CA MET A 85 -11.90 -0.81 -5.94
C MET A 85 -13.40 -0.57 -6.09
N ILE A 86 -13.81 0.66 -6.36
CA ILE A 86 -15.22 1.01 -6.57
C ILE A 86 -15.80 0.23 -7.76
N ARG A 87 -15.06 0.12 -8.88
CA ARG A 87 -15.49 -0.68 -10.03
C ARG A 87 -15.71 -2.15 -9.66
N TYR A 88 -14.80 -2.74 -8.88
CA TYR A 88 -14.96 -4.11 -8.42
C TYR A 88 -16.19 -4.26 -7.51
N GLU A 89 -16.43 -3.32 -6.61
CA GLU A 89 -17.64 -3.29 -5.77
C GLU A 89 -18.92 -3.23 -6.59
N GLU A 90 -18.99 -2.29 -7.54
CA GLU A 90 -20.16 -2.05 -8.37
C GLU A 90 -20.47 -3.23 -9.29
N GLU A 91 -19.45 -3.88 -9.84
CA GLU A 91 -19.63 -4.88 -10.90
C GLU A 91 -19.58 -6.32 -10.40
N ALA A 92 -18.91 -6.60 -9.29
CA ALA A 92 -18.58 -7.97 -8.87
C ALA A 92 -19.10 -8.36 -7.48
N VAL A 93 -19.19 -7.42 -6.53
CA VAL A 93 -19.59 -7.77 -5.16
C VAL A 93 -21.10 -8.02 -5.09
N GLY A 94 -21.48 -9.25 -4.69
CA GLY A 94 -22.89 -9.64 -4.52
C GLY A 94 -23.67 -9.82 -5.83
N LYS A 95 -22.97 -9.84 -6.98
CA LYS A 95 -23.56 -10.02 -8.31
C LYS A 95 -23.01 -11.28 -8.97
N GLU A 96 -23.86 -12.03 -9.66
CA GLU A 96 -23.39 -13.07 -10.58
C GLU A 96 -22.78 -12.38 -11.81
N ASN A 97 -21.45 -12.38 -11.89
CA ASN A 97 -20.71 -11.78 -12.99
C ASN A 97 -19.46 -12.61 -13.32
N ASP A 98 -19.35 -13.05 -14.57
CA ASP A 98 -18.20 -13.81 -15.10
C ASP A 98 -16.90 -12.98 -15.08
N LEU A 99 -17.00 -11.66 -14.92
CA LEU A 99 -15.88 -10.72 -14.86
C LEU A 99 -15.36 -10.48 -13.43
N HIS A 100 -15.95 -11.08 -12.40
CA HIS A 100 -15.53 -10.91 -11.00
C HIS A 100 -14.01 -11.02 -10.84
N ASP A 101 -13.43 -12.14 -11.28
CA ASP A 101 -12.01 -12.42 -11.15
C ASP A 101 -11.15 -11.47 -11.99
N THR A 102 -11.67 -10.97 -13.11
CA THR A 102 -10.99 -9.98 -13.94
C THR A 102 -10.87 -8.66 -13.19
N TYR A 103 -11.97 -8.16 -12.60
CA TYR A 103 -11.95 -6.92 -11.82
C TYR A 103 -11.14 -7.05 -10.54
N LEU A 104 -11.20 -8.19 -9.85
CA LEU A 104 -10.34 -8.48 -8.71
C LEU A 104 -8.86 -8.46 -9.12
N THR A 105 -8.53 -9.10 -10.24
CA THR A 105 -7.16 -9.11 -10.78
C THR A 105 -6.68 -7.70 -11.12
N GLU A 106 -7.52 -6.87 -11.75
CA GLU A 106 -7.19 -5.47 -12.03
C GLU A 106 -6.94 -4.65 -10.76
N LEU A 107 -7.79 -4.83 -9.73
CA LEU A 107 -7.62 -4.17 -8.44
C LEU A 107 -6.28 -4.55 -7.80
N ILE A 108 -5.96 -5.84 -7.71
CA ILE A 108 -4.69 -6.27 -7.09
C ILE A 108 -3.48 -5.81 -7.90
N LYS A 109 -3.51 -5.87 -9.23
CA LYS A 109 -2.44 -5.31 -10.08
C LYS A 109 -2.21 -3.82 -9.79
N THR A 110 -3.29 -3.07 -9.60
CA THR A 110 -3.23 -1.64 -9.32
C THR A 110 -2.68 -1.35 -7.92
N ILE A 111 -3.09 -2.12 -6.91
CA ILE A 111 -2.52 -2.08 -5.55
C ILE A 111 -1.01 -2.36 -5.59
N ARG A 112 -0.59 -3.41 -6.28
CA ARG A 112 0.83 -3.79 -6.42
C ARG A 112 1.64 -2.68 -7.08
N LYS A 113 1.10 -2.05 -8.13
CA LYS A 113 1.70 -0.89 -8.77
C LYS A 113 1.82 0.31 -7.82
N ASP A 114 0.80 0.60 -7.01
CA ASP A 114 0.84 1.69 -6.01
C ASP A 114 1.91 1.43 -4.92
N LEU A 115 2.13 0.17 -4.55
CA LEU A 115 3.22 -0.26 -3.67
C LEU A 115 4.60 -0.34 -4.36
N LYS A 116 4.69 0.01 -5.65
CA LYS A 116 5.89 -0.10 -6.49
C LYS A 116 6.46 -1.53 -6.54
N ILE A 117 5.58 -2.53 -6.56
CA ILE A 117 5.95 -3.93 -6.79
C ILE A 117 5.98 -4.16 -8.29
N VAL A 118 7.09 -4.68 -8.81
CA VAL A 118 7.28 -4.92 -10.24
C VAL A 118 6.75 -6.30 -10.60
N ASP A 119 5.72 -6.34 -11.46
CA ASP A 119 5.16 -7.56 -12.00
C ASP A 119 5.47 -7.68 -13.50
N ARG A 120 6.07 -8.81 -13.91
CA ARG A 120 6.27 -9.09 -15.34
C ARG A 120 5.07 -9.81 -15.96
N ASN A 121 4.55 -10.83 -15.28
CA ASN A 121 3.41 -11.64 -15.72
C ASN A 121 2.53 -12.00 -14.51
N PHE A 122 1.77 -11.03 -13.99
CA PHE A 122 0.87 -11.31 -12.86
C PHE A 122 -0.34 -12.13 -13.33
N PRO A 123 -0.59 -13.32 -12.72
CA PRO A 123 -1.63 -14.24 -13.16
C PRO A 123 -3.04 -13.69 -12.88
N LYS A 124 -4.05 -14.31 -13.49
CA LYS A 124 -5.45 -14.12 -13.08
C LYS A 124 -5.61 -14.72 -11.69
N ILE A 125 -6.22 -13.96 -10.79
CA ILE A 125 -6.48 -14.34 -9.41
C ILE A 125 -7.98 -14.49 -9.18
N TYR A 126 -8.33 -15.27 -8.17
CA TYR A 126 -9.70 -15.53 -7.75
C TYR A 126 -9.72 -15.75 -6.24
N LEU A 127 -10.87 -15.50 -5.60
CA LEU A 127 -11.05 -15.82 -4.18
C LEU A 127 -11.30 -17.32 -4.04
N LYS A 128 -10.43 -18.00 -3.28
CA LYS A 128 -10.60 -19.41 -3.00
C LYS A 128 -11.64 -19.60 -1.89
N LYS A 129 -12.59 -20.50 -2.09
CA LYS A 129 -13.55 -20.88 -1.04
C LYS A 129 -12.80 -21.61 0.09
N ALA A 130 -13.09 -21.26 1.34
CA ALA A 130 -12.64 -22.05 2.48
C ALA A 130 -13.33 -23.43 2.42
N ASN A 131 -12.55 -24.50 2.40
CA ASN A 131 -13.10 -25.84 2.57
C ASN A 131 -13.59 -25.94 4.02
N LYS A 132 -14.88 -26.22 4.20
CA LYS A 132 -15.44 -26.60 5.50
C LYS A 132 -15.07 -28.04 5.82
#